data_AF-A0A8J2RG96-F1
#
_entry.id   AF-A0A8J2RG96-F1
#
_cell.length_a   1.000
_cell.length_b   1.000
_cell.length_c   1.000
_cell.angle_alpha   90.00
_cell.angle_beta   90.00
_cell.angle_gamma   90.00
#
_symmetry.space_group_name_H-M   'P 1'
#
loop_
_entity.id
_entity.type
_entity.pdbx_description
1 polymer ?
#
loop_
_entity_poly.entity_id
_entity_poly.type
_entity_poly.pdbx_seq_one_letter_code
_entity_poly.pdbx_strand_id
1 'polypeptide(L)'
;MDNETDDANVLSGQVETLSISSSVSSGASSSPLKTRTTNRPIHGSLFQLKLSMLFLIKGVRAKSKFDLGTEVADQGGKFDDILFKFQQVSTGGQWRYKYVQAKHKQNENKNRITSDAILDDNNGDFSVSKYFRSYCREIIGGSEGRLPEEIEDVVICTNINFNEANLNAYGIELVPHKNLSDKILNFAEKLPSGKIPLRYKLKNTGVVRKILLECSKKSKLNSLAKKLVDCETKKFPLSMNDESIKNCHLALVKEKVIDLTTSRLHSDFIYGRDLSRDASELRSFLRKFKRLWKDDWKNCIFKLDDGFGQGEGNQLLSGSNGDKEVNSFLEKLVFSVNTPNEVELDAIMKIELGKYYNLLVSDLQFEMFFNAMLDWFKKKDSRWMTSEEGIRILKDVKNKVDQIRVSILMDYANQINQIAECNDTAAQEMSEKLKPFLESSNNLKINYISTDWSDFTAVKVIAAIKLSSGFECSDSYMIISSKHAQKKEDLQDLKRIFSDGKSNLLVIVCEDHNPISYDNYTNLVASSEKKILLIVKKGTDVRPQLLISEDVISYGQLSGKYKNVILSKNVSFQGKECPSEI
;
A
#
# COMPACT_ATOMS: atom_id res chain seq x y z
N MET A 1 45.59 18.67 -36.43
CA MET A 1 45.17 19.80 -37.27
C MET A 1 43.66 19.84 -37.15
N ASP A 2 43.20 20.97 -36.61
CA ASP A 2 41.81 21.44 -36.41
C ASP A 2 40.97 20.59 -35.43
N ASN A 3 40.79 20.90 -34.14
CA ASN A 3 40.62 22.15 -33.37
C ASN A 3 39.34 22.94 -33.69
N GLU A 4 38.33 22.80 -32.81
CA GLU A 4 37.39 23.82 -32.26
C GLU A 4 36.35 23.06 -31.40
N THR A 5 36.42 22.96 -30.05
CA THR A 5 36.26 23.92 -28.92
C THR A 5 34.89 24.60 -28.83
N ASP A 6 34.18 24.30 -27.72
CA ASP A 6 33.54 25.22 -26.76
C ASP A 6 32.24 24.60 -26.20
N ASP A 7 32.23 24.11 -24.96
CA ASP A 7 32.14 24.81 -23.66
C ASP A 7 30.70 24.92 -23.16
N ALA A 8 30.40 24.21 -22.06
CA ALA A 8 29.34 24.56 -21.11
C ALA A 8 29.51 23.78 -19.80
N ASN A 9 30.31 24.34 -18.90
CA ASN A 9 30.25 24.11 -17.45
C ASN A 9 28.88 24.57 -16.91
N VAL A 10 28.08 23.69 -16.32
CA VAL A 10 27.03 24.08 -15.35
C VAL A 10 26.85 22.98 -14.28
N LEU A 11 27.41 23.26 -13.09
CA LEU A 11 26.95 22.90 -11.74
C LEU A 11 26.52 21.45 -11.45
N SER A 12 27.50 20.61 -11.08
CA SER A 12 27.28 19.41 -10.27
C SER A 12 27.07 19.79 -8.80
N GLY A 13 25.81 19.90 -8.38
CA GLY A 13 25.44 20.00 -6.96
C GLY A 13 25.66 18.67 -6.25
N GLN A 14 26.54 18.67 -5.25
CA GLN A 14 26.85 17.54 -4.37
C GLN A 14 25.59 17.10 -3.62
N VAL A 15 25.21 15.82 -3.78
CA VAL A 15 24.26 15.17 -2.87
C VAL A 15 25.07 14.66 -1.69
N GLU A 16 24.96 15.34 -0.55
CA GLU A 16 25.53 14.89 0.72
C GLU A 16 24.98 13.51 1.09
N THR A 17 25.90 12.55 1.15
CA THR A 17 25.72 11.25 1.79
C THR A 17 25.47 11.46 3.28
N LEU A 18 24.23 11.25 3.74
CA LEU A 18 23.89 11.13 5.16
C LEU A 18 24.52 9.85 5.73
N SER A 19 25.72 9.97 6.29
CA SER A 19 26.33 8.98 7.18
C SER A 19 25.73 9.10 8.58
N ILE A 20 24.87 8.16 8.96
CA ILE A 20 24.39 8.06 10.36
C ILE A 20 25.31 7.10 11.10
N SER A 21 26.33 7.65 11.77
CA SER A 21 27.06 6.97 12.83
C SER A 21 26.43 7.34 14.18
N SER A 22 25.91 6.35 14.91
CA SER A 22 25.59 6.50 16.32
C SER A 22 26.44 5.53 17.13
N SER A 23 27.43 6.10 17.81
CA SER A 23 28.25 5.48 18.85
C SER A 23 27.44 5.31 20.13
N VAL A 24 27.28 4.06 20.60
CA VAL A 24 27.03 3.77 22.02
C VAL A 24 27.79 2.49 22.38
N SER A 25 28.70 2.64 23.35
CA SER A 25 29.41 1.58 24.03
C SER A 25 28.64 1.09 25.26
N SER A 26 28.37 -0.21 25.36
CA SER A 26 28.41 -0.98 26.62
C SER A 26 28.25 -2.46 26.32
N GLY A 27 29.11 -3.29 26.91
CA GLY A 27 29.23 -4.71 26.64
C GLY A 27 28.28 -5.59 27.46
N ALA A 28 27.88 -6.72 26.88
CA ALA A 28 27.78 -8.03 27.53
C ALA A 28 27.53 -9.10 26.45
N SER A 29 28.20 -10.24 26.60
CA SER A 29 28.26 -11.35 25.67
C SER A 29 26.92 -12.05 25.44
N SER A 30 26.54 -12.24 24.16
CA SER A 30 25.82 -13.43 23.74
C SER A 30 26.08 -13.72 22.25
N SER A 31 26.22 -15.01 21.95
CA SER A 31 26.63 -15.65 20.70
C SER A 31 25.99 -15.12 19.41
N PRO A 32 26.71 -15.15 18.26
CA PRO A 32 26.25 -14.54 17.02
C PRO A 32 25.14 -15.36 16.38
N LEU A 33 23.89 -14.89 16.52
CA LEU A 33 22.80 -15.32 15.65
C LEU A 33 23.06 -14.74 14.26
N LYS A 34 23.23 -15.61 13.26
CA LYS A 34 23.50 -15.25 11.86
C LYS A 34 22.44 -14.26 11.34
N THR A 35 22.78 -12.98 11.33
CA THR A 35 22.05 -11.93 10.66
C THR A 35 22.24 -12.08 9.16
N ARG A 36 21.15 -12.33 8.42
CA ARG A 36 21.08 -12.04 6.99
C ARG A 36 20.92 -10.53 6.81
N THR A 37 22.00 -9.78 6.95
CA THR A 37 22.09 -8.43 6.39
C THR A 37 22.32 -8.57 4.89
N THR A 38 21.24 -8.70 4.13
CA THR A 38 21.31 -8.64 2.66
C THR A 38 21.37 -7.17 2.23
N ASN A 39 22.44 -6.78 1.52
CA ASN A 39 22.54 -5.54 0.75
C ASN A 39 21.38 -5.49 -0.27
N ARG A 40 20.20 -5.01 0.12
CA ARG A 40 19.12 -4.72 -0.81
C ARG A 40 19.42 -3.40 -1.51
N PRO A 41 19.29 -3.31 -2.84
CA PRO A 41 19.33 -2.02 -3.53
C PRO A 41 18.28 -1.10 -2.91
N ILE A 42 18.67 0.13 -2.55
CA ILE A 42 17.82 1.12 -1.87
C ILE A 42 16.46 1.26 -2.57
N HIS A 43 16.47 1.24 -3.90
CA HIS A 43 15.28 1.29 -4.76
C HIS A 43 14.28 0.14 -4.54
N GLY A 44 14.77 -1.09 -4.37
CA GLY A 44 13.89 -2.24 -4.14
C GLY A 44 13.13 -2.13 -2.81
N SER A 45 13.84 -1.75 -1.74
CA SER A 45 13.24 -1.53 -0.43
C SER A 45 12.31 -0.32 -0.41
N LEU A 46 12.67 0.76 -1.10
CA LEU A 46 11.82 1.95 -1.20
C LEU A 46 10.53 1.66 -1.97
N PHE A 47 10.61 0.91 -3.05
CA PHE A 47 9.44 0.46 -3.80
C PHE A 47 8.51 -0.43 -2.96
N GLN A 48 9.06 -1.38 -2.21
CA GLN A 48 8.32 -2.22 -1.26
C GLN A 48 7.61 -1.38 -0.20
N LEU A 49 8.32 -0.45 0.45
CA LEU A 49 7.75 0.46 1.45
C LEU A 49 6.58 1.28 0.88
N LYS A 50 6.75 1.89 -0.29
CA LYS A 50 5.72 2.70 -0.94
C LYS A 50 4.51 1.86 -1.37
N LEU A 51 4.71 0.61 -1.78
CA LEU A 51 3.60 -0.32 -1.98
C LEU A 51 2.90 -0.65 -0.66
N SER A 52 3.62 -0.93 0.43
CA SER A 52 3.00 -1.17 1.75
C SER A 52 2.17 0.03 2.23
N MET A 53 2.65 1.25 2.01
CA MET A 53 1.90 2.50 2.25
C MET A 53 0.59 2.54 1.46
N LEU A 54 0.61 2.13 0.18
CA LEU A 54 -0.57 2.07 -0.67
C LEU A 54 -1.57 1.02 -0.18
N PHE A 55 -1.09 -0.16 0.21
CA PHE A 55 -1.92 -1.21 0.81
C PHE A 55 -2.61 -0.72 2.08
N LEU A 56 -1.88 -0.02 2.96
CA LEU A 56 -2.44 0.58 4.17
C LEU A 56 -3.55 1.59 3.85
N ILE A 57 -3.27 2.63 3.07
CA ILE A 57 -4.25 3.71 2.86
C ILE A 57 -5.50 3.20 2.14
N LYS A 58 -5.33 2.33 1.14
CA LYS A 58 -6.46 1.78 0.39
C LYS A 58 -7.23 0.75 1.20
N GLY A 59 -6.56 -0.05 2.03
CA GLY A 59 -7.20 -0.98 2.97
C GLY A 59 -8.08 -0.26 3.98
N VAL A 60 -7.57 0.82 4.58
CA VAL A 60 -8.33 1.67 5.52
C VAL A 60 -9.53 2.30 4.83
N ARG A 61 -9.35 2.84 3.63
CA ARG A 61 -10.44 3.47 2.87
C ARG A 61 -11.51 2.49 2.39
N ALA A 62 -11.15 1.23 2.18
CA ALA A 62 -12.10 0.16 1.90
C ALA A 62 -12.93 -0.26 3.13
N LYS A 63 -12.64 0.30 4.33
CA LYS A 63 -13.26 -0.05 5.61
C LYS A 63 -13.18 -1.55 5.93
N SER A 64 -12.15 -2.22 5.41
CA SER A 64 -11.93 -3.64 5.66
C SER A 64 -11.07 -3.81 6.91
N LYS A 65 -11.35 -4.84 7.73
CA LYS A 65 -10.38 -5.30 8.72
C LYS A 65 -9.23 -5.99 7.99
N PHE A 66 -8.00 -5.66 8.35
CA PHE A 66 -6.82 -6.25 7.72
C PHE A 66 -5.63 -6.34 8.67
N ASP A 67 -4.71 -7.25 8.34
CA ASP A 67 -3.35 -7.30 8.83
C ASP A 67 -2.42 -7.09 7.62
N LEU A 68 -1.53 -6.12 7.69
CA LEU A 68 -0.50 -5.82 6.70
C LEU A 68 0.86 -6.22 7.25
N GLY A 69 1.57 -7.10 6.55
CA GLY A 69 2.89 -7.55 6.94
C GLY A 69 3.93 -7.43 5.85
N THR A 70 5.19 -7.38 6.26
CA THR A 70 6.36 -7.35 5.37
C THR A 70 7.40 -8.32 5.93
N GLU A 71 7.88 -9.23 5.10
CA GLU A 71 8.91 -10.23 5.42
C GLU A 71 8.56 -11.07 6.66
N VAL A 72 7.28 -11.42 6.77
CA VAL A 72 6.77 -12.28 7.83
C VAL A 72 7.38 -13.66 7.69
N ALA A 73 8.27 -14.02 8.62
CA ALA A 73 8.94 -15.30 8.61
C ALA A 73 7.94 -16.46 8.50
N ASP A 74 8.27 -17.41 7.63
CA ASP A 74 7.57 -18.67 7.45
C ASP A 74 6.09 -18.56 6.98
N GLN A 75 5.63 -17.38 6.51
CA GLN A 75 4.27 -17.21 5.97
C GLN A 75 4.22 -16.91 4.47
N GLY A 76 5.17 -16.16 3.91
CA GLY A 76 5.09 -15.67 2.52
C GLY A 76 6.00 -16.38 1.51
N GLY A 77 7.00 -17.14 1.97
CA GLY A 77 7.96 -17.80 1.08
C GLY A 77 8.71 -16.80 0.18
N LYS A 78 8.50 -16.89 -1.13
CA LYS A 78 9.00 -15.97 -2.17
C LYS A 78 7.99 -14.89 -2.54
N PHE A 79 6.95 -14.70 -1.75
CA PHE A 79 5.97 -13.62 -1.87
C PHE A 79 5.86 -12.88 -0.54
N ASP A 80 6.99 -12.74 0.16
CA ASP A 80 7.07 -12.23 1.51
C ASP A 80 7.30 -10.72 1.58
N ASP A 81 7.53 -10.03 0.45
CA ASP A 81 7.74 -8.57 0.47
C ASP A 81 6.54 -7.84 1.08
N ILE A 82 5.31 -8.23 0.71
CA ILE A 82 4.07 -7.75 1.34
C ILE A 82 3.08 -8.90 1.49
N LEU A 83 2.58 -9.10 2.70
CA LEU A 83 1.45 -9.98 3.01
C LEU A 83 0.28 -9.11 3.43
N PHE A 84 -0.87 -9.27 2.78
CA PHE A 84 -2.08 -8.55 3.12
C PHE A 84 -3.21 -9.53 3.39
N LYS A 85 -3.56 -9.67 4.66
CA LYS A 85 -4.63 -10.52 5.14
C LYS A 85 -5.84 -9.63 5.43
N PHE A 86 -6.99 -9.90 4.86
CA PHE A 86 -8.16 -9.02 4.99
C PHE A 86 -9.46 -9.78 5.09
N GLN A 87 -10.46 -9.18 5.75
CA GLN A 87 -11.82 -9.71 5.78
C GLN A 87 -12.60 -9.25 4.57
N GLN A 88 -13.09 -10.21 3.78
CA GLN A 88 -13.92 -9.92 2.63
C GLN A 88 -15.39 -9.85 3.06
N VAL A 89 -15.99 -8.66 2.92
CA VAL A 89 -17.37 -8.41 3.37
C VAL A 89 -18.37 -9.27 2.57
N SER A 90 -18.11 -9.51 1.28
CA SER A 90 -18.97 -10.30 0.42
C SER A 90 -19.03 -11.79 0.77
N THR A 91 -18.10 -12.30 1.58
CA THR A 91 -18.02 -13.72 1.99
C THR A 91 -18.35 -13.92 3.46
N GLY A 92 -19.10 -12.99 4.07
CA GLY A 92 -19.47 -13.09 5.49
C GLY A 92 -18.31 -12.83 6.46
N GLY A 93 -17.27 -12.11 6.04
CA GLY A 93 -16.14 -11.74 6.88
C GLY A 93 -15.03 -12.79 6.98
N GLN A 94 -14.98 -13.76 6.06
CA GLN A 94 -13.88 -14.72 5.98
C GLN A 94 -12.55 -14.01 5.66
N TRP A 95 -11.48 -14.51 6.26
CA TRP A 95 -10.12 -14.01 6.05
C TRP A 95 -9.57 -14.52 4.72
N ARG A 96 -9.02 -13.59 3.93
CA ARG A 96 -8.38 -13.86 2.65
C ARG A 96 -6.96 -13.31 2.66
N TYR A 97 -6.06 -13.98 1.96
CA TYR A 97 -4.65 -13.63 1.91
C TYR A 97 -4.24 -13.20 0.51
N LYS A 98 -3.53 -12.07 0.41
CA LYS A 98 -2.82 -11.64 -0.78
C LYS A 98 -1.34 -11.59 -0.47
N TYR A 99 -0.56 -12.35 -1.22
CA TYR A 99 0.90 -12.37 -1.10
C TYR A 99 1.50 -11.62 -2.27
N VAL A 100 2.51 -10.78 -2.03
CA VAL A 100 3.09 -9.93 -3.07
C VAL A 100 4.60 -10.00 -3.00
N GLN A 101 5.21 -10.24 -4.15
CA GLN A 101 6.62 -9.98 -4.41
C GLN A 101 6.73 -8.70 -5.23
N ALA A 102 7.43 -7.70 -4.69
CA ALA A 102 7.74 -6.44 -5.34
C ALA A 102 9.05 -6.53 -6.13
N LYS A 103 9.03 -6.09 -7.39
CA LYS A 103 10.19 -6.09 -8.29
C LYS A 103 10.30 -4.75 -9.00
N HIS A 104 11.31 -3.97 -8.65
CA HIS A 104 11.59 -2.69 -9.29
C HIS A 104 12.80 -2.79 -10.23
N LYS A 105 12.72 -2.16 -11.41
CA LYS A 105 13.84 -1.96 -12.33
C LYS A 105 14.01 -0.47 -12.61
N GLN A 106 15.24 0.03 -12.45
CA GLN A 106 15.55 1.46 -12.71
C GLN A 106 15.34 1.84 -14.18
N ASN A 107 15.70 0.96 -15.13
CA ASN A 107 15.50 1.20 -16.55
C ASN A 107 14.32 0.37 -17.06
N GLU A 108 13.16 1.00 -17.19
CA GLU A 108 11.92 0.35 -17.58
C GLU A 108 11.90 -0.07 -19.06
N ASN A 109 12.56 0.72 -19.93
CA ASN A 109 12.49 0.55 -21.38
C ASN A 109 13.41 -0.55 -21.91
N LYS A 110 14.52 -0.84 -21.21
CA LYS A 110 15.49 -1.87 -21.61
C LYS A 110 15.19 -3.26 -21.04
N ASN A 111 14.33 -3.35 -20.02
CA ASN A 111 14.10 -4.58 -19.28
C ASN A 111 12.64 -5.00 -19.46
N ARG A 112 12.35 -5.84 -20.46
CA ARG A 112 11.04 -6.49 -20.60
C ARG A 112 11.13 -7.94 -20.12
N ILE A 113 10.05 -8.45 -19.56
CA ILE A 113 9.98 -9.85 -19.09
C ILE A 113 9.86 -10.77 -20.32
N THR A 114 10.83 -11.67 -20.49
CA THR A 114 10.92 -12.62 -21.62
C THR A 114 10.58 -14.04 -21.20
N SER A 115 10.46 -14.95 -22.18
CA SER A 115 10.25 -16.38 -21.97
C SER A 115 11.37 -16.98 -21.14
N ASP A 116 12.63 -16.62 -21.39
CA ASP A 116 13.78 -17.07 -20.59
C ASP A 116 13.64 -16.70 -19.11
N ALA A 117 13.15 -15.49 -18.82
CA ALA A 117 12.94 -15.06 -17.44
C ALA A 117 11.81 -15.84 -16.75
N ILE A 118 10.76 -16.21 -17.49
CA ILE A 118 9.60 -16.98 -17.01
C ILE A 118 9.96 -18.46 -16.81
N LEU A 119 10.69 -19.04 -17.76
CA LEU A 119 11.06 -20.46 -17.81
C LEU A 119 12.35 -20.78 -17.06
N ASP A 120 13.01 -19.79 -16.44
CA ASP A 120 14.19 -20.03 -15.61
C ASP A 120 13.87 -21.04 -14.48
N ASP A 121 14.77 -22.00 -14.26
CA ASP A 121 14.49 -23.11 -13.35
C ASP A 121 14.60 -22.70 -11.87
N ASN A 122 15.37 -21.67 -11.47
CA ASN A 122 15.64 -21.47 -10.02
C ASN A 122 15.80 -20.05 -9.48
N ASN A 123 16.39 -19.10 -10.19
CA ASN A 123 16.92 -17.88 -9.55
C ASN A 123 16.44 -16.57 -10.17
N GLY A 124 15.81 -16.61 -11.33
CA GLY A 124 15.29 -15.43 -12.00
C GLY A 124 14.30 -14.64 -11.15
N ASP A 125 14.28 -13.32 -11.34
CA ASP A 125 13.29 -12.44 -10.70
C ASP A 125 11.85 -12.78 -11.09
N PHE A 126 11.66 -13.39 -12.26
CA PHE A 126 10.35 -13.75 -12.82
C PHE A 126 10.18 -15.26 -13.04
N SER A 127 11.09 -16.09 -12.50
CA SER A 127 11.05 -17.56 -12.62
C SER A 127 9.75 -18.10 -12.02
N VAL A 128 8.87 -18.63 -12.86
CA VAL A 128 7.57 -19.16 -12.41
C VAL A 128 7.78 -20.44 -11.58
N SER A 129 8.78 -21.26 -11.94
CA SER A 129 9.16 -22.46 -11.18
C SER A 129 9.60 -22.13 -9.74
N LYS A 130 10.33 -21.03 -9.54
CA LYS A 130 10.73 -20.55 -8.21
C LYS A 130 9.51 -20.20 -7.36
N TYR A 131 8.59 -19.42 -7.91
CA TYR A 131 7.38 -19.00 -7.19
C TYR A 131 6.42 -20.17 -6.95
N PHE A 132 6.30 -21.10 -7.89
CA PHE A 132 5.49 -22.31 -7.74
C PHE A 132 5.98 -23.20 -6.60
N ARG A 133 7.30 -23.49 -6.53
CA ARG A 133 7.86 -24.25 -5.40
C ARG A 133 7.56 -23.58 -4.09
N SER A 134 7.61 -22.26 -4.07
CA SER A 134 7.39 -21.50 -2.86
C SER A 134 5.94 -21.52 -2.41
N TYR A 135 5.01 -21.35 -3.35
CA TYR A 135 3.59 -21.53 -3.12
C TYR A 135 3.29 -22.90 -2.51
N CYS A 136 3.79 -23.99 -3.12
CA CYS A 136 3.53 -25.33 -2.60
C CYS A 136 4.16 -25.58 -1.22
N ARG A 137 5.39 -25.14 -1.00
CA ARG A 137 6.17 -25.51 0.20
C ARG A 137 5.93 -24.61 1.40
N GLU A 138 5.96 -23.30 1.20
CA GLU A 138 5.89 -22.36 2.31
C GLU A 138 4.48 -21.81 2.52
N ILE A 139 3.68 -21.63 1.45
CA ILE A 139 2.32 -21.07 1.59
C ILE A 139 1.29 -22.18 1.87
N ILE A 140 1.26 -23.25 1.08
CA ILE A 140 0.30 -24.36 1.28
C ILE A 140 0.82 -25.36 2.32
N GLY A 141 2.07 -25.84 2.14
CA GLY A 141 2.66 -26.88 2.99
C GLY A 141 3.45 -26.37 4.20
N GLY A 142 3.43 -25.06 4.48
CA GLY A 142 4.13 -24.47 5.61
C GLY A 142 3.53 -24.88 6.96
N SER A 143 4.22 -24.57 8.06
CA SER A 143 3.69 -24.81 9.42
C SER A 143 2.37 -24.07 9.67
N GLU A 144 2.21 -22.92 9.03
CA GLU A 144 1.01 -22.07 8.99
C GLU A 144 0.32 -22.20 7.62
N GLY A 145 0.32 -23.40 7.03
CA GLY A 145 -0.20 -23.66 5.70
C GLY A 145 -1.61 -23.09 5.51
N ARG A 146 -1.85 -22.49 4.34
CA ARG A 146 -3.15 -21.95 3.95
C ARG A 146 -3.83 -22.86 2.96
N LEU A 147 -5.15 -22.96 3.05
CA LEU A 147 -5.93 -23.63 2.03
C LEU A 147 -5.98 -22.75 0.77
N PRO A 148 -5.98 -23.31 -0.45
CA PRO A 148 -6.07 -22.53 -1.68
C PRO A 148 -7.26 -21.56 -1.73
N GLU A 149 -8.37 -21.90 -1.10
CA GLU A 149 -9.57 -21.08 -0.94
C GLU A 149 -9.42 -19.94 0.08
N GLU A 150 -8.37 -19.90 0.90
CA GLU A 150 -8.05 -18.74 1.74
C GLU A 150 -7.18 -17.72 0.99
N ILE A 151 -6.61 -18.13 -0.15
CA ILE A 151 -5.70 -17.30 -0.94
C ILE A 151 -6.50 -16.56 -2.01
N GLU A 152 -6.44 -15.24 -1.96
CA GLU A 152 -6.98 -14.37 -3.01
C GLU A 152 -6.08 -14.45 -4.25
N ASP A 153 -4.85 -13.96 -4.13
CA ASP A 153 -3.85 -13.97 -5.20
C ASP A 153 -2.43 -14.12 -4.61
N VAL A 154 -1.52 -14.68 -5.41
CA VAL A 154 -0.07 -14.50 -5.26
C VAL A 154 0.44 -13.62 -6.40
N VAL A 155 0.97 -12.45 -6.07
CA VAL A 155 1.20 -11.36 -7.03
C VAL A 155 2.68 -11.10 -7.21
N ILE A 156 3.14 -11.01 -8.46
CA ILE A 156 4.43 -10.42 -8.80
C ILE A 156 4.15 -9.01 -9.31
N CYS A 157 4.50 -7.99 -8.52
CA CYS A 157 4.25 -6.58 -8.81
C CYS A 157 5.52 -5.91 -9.33
N THR A 158 5.48 -5.33 -10.53
CA THR A 158 6.66 -4.76 -11.17
C THR A 158 6.36 -3.60 -12.12
N ASN A 159 7.30 -2.65 -12.18
CA ASN A 159 7.20 -1.45 -13.02
C ASN A 159 7.54 -1.70 -14.51
N ILE A 160 7.96 -2.91 -14.88
CA ILE A 160 8.25 -3.27 -16.27
C ILE A 160 7.14 -4.13 -16.90
N ASN A 161 7.08 -4.17 -18.22
CA ASN A 161 6.10 -4.95 -18.96
C ASN A 161 6.70 -6.21 -19.63
N PHE A 162 5.85 -7.12 -20.07
CA PHE A 162 6.21 -8.30 -20.86
C PHE A 162 6.69 -7.93 -22.27
N ASN A 163 7.56 -8.76 -22.83
CA ASN A 163 7.80 -8.83 -24.27
C ASN A 163 6.85 -9.89 -24.87
N GLU A 164 5.61 -9.48 -25.19
CA GLU A 164 4.57 -10.41 -25.63
C GLU A 164 4.93 -11.19 -26.91
N ALA A 165 5.60 -10.54 -27.86
CA ALA A 165 6.06 -11.21 -29.09
C ALA A 165 7.03 -12.35 -28.78
N ASN A 166 7.97 -12.11 -27.85
CA ASN A 166 8.89 -13.15 -27.38
C ASN A 166 8.15 -14.25 -26.59
N LEU A 167 7.17 -13.93 -25.75
CA LEU A 167 6.39 -14.96 -25.05
C LEU A 167 5.60 -15.86 -26.01
N ASN A 168 4.89 -15.24 -26.96
CA ASN A 168 4.07 -15.96 -27.95
C ASN A 168 4.92 -16.88 -28.83
N ALA A 169 6.14 -16.46 -29.22
CA ALA A 169 7.07 -17.28 -29.99
C ALA A 169 7.49 -18.58 -29.25
N TYR A 170 7.37 -18.60 -27.92
CA TYR A 170 7.68 -19.76 -27.08
C TYR A 170 6.43 -20.45 -26.51
N GLY A 171 5.24 -20.13 -27.04
CA GLY A 171 3.97 -20.74 -26.63
C GLY A 171 3.55 -20.37 -25.20
N ILE A 172 3.99 -19.22 -24.70
CA ILE A 172 3.55 -18.66 -23.42
C ILE A 172 2.52 -17.58 -23.73
N GLU A 173 1.28 -17.80 -23.30
CA GLU A 173 0.18 -16.86 -23.53
C GLU A 173 -0.21 -16.14 -22.24
N LEU A 174 -0.49 -14.84 -22.36
CA LEU A 174 -0.99 -14.01 -21.27
C LEU A 174 -2.52 -13.87 -21.35
N VAL A 175 -3.19 -13.96 -20.21
CA VAL A 175 -4.64 -13.72 -20.09
C VAL A 175 -4.84 -12.42 -19.30
N PRO A 176 -5.42 -11.36 -19.88
CA PRO A 176 -5.75 -10.15 -19.15
C PRO A 176 -6.62 -10.45 -17.94
N HIS A 177 -6.24 -9.91 -16.78
CA HIS A 177 -6.93 -10.12 -15.52
C HIS A 177 -7.58 -8.83 -15.04
N LYS A 178 -8.87 -8.67 -15.34
CA LYS A 178 -9.68 -7.56 -14.86
C LYS A 178 -10.42 -7.95 -13.59
N ASN A 179 -9.76 -7.85 -12.44
CA ASN A 179 -10.43 -7.96 -11.15
C ASN A 179 -10.89 -6.58 -10.68
N LEU A 180 -12.13 -6.21 -11.01
CA LEU A 180 -12.74 -4.94 -10.63
C LEU A 180 -12.91 -4.78 -9.11
N SER A 181 -12.87 -5.88 -8.35
CA SER A 181 -12.99 -5.86 -6.89
C SER A 181 -11.67 -5.55 -6.17
N ASP A 182 -10.52 -5.74 -6.83
CA ASP A 182 -9.22 -5.38 -6.24
C ASP A 182 -9.01 -3.87 -6.35
N LYS A 183 -9.37 -3.15 -5.30
CA LYS A 183 -9.21 -1.70 -5.23
C LYS A 183 -7.76 -1.27 -4.96
N ILE A 184 -6.88 -2.18 -4.51
CA ILE A 184 -5.54 -1.85 -4.04
C ILE A 184 -4.57 -1.70 -5.22
N LEU A 185 -4.40 -2.78 -5.99
CA LEU A 185 -3.48 -2.82 -7.14
C LEU A 185 -4.14 -2.42 -8.46
N ASN A 186 -5.37 -1.90 -8.41
CA ASN A 186 -5.97 -1.20 -9.54
C ASN A 186 -5.50 0.27 -9.52
N PHE A 187 -4.64 0.60 -10.48
CA PHE A 187 -4.10 1.93 -10.69
C PHE A 187 -4.97 2.70 -11.71
N ALA A 188 -4.75 4.01 -11.84
CA ALA A 188 -5.44 4.81 -12.86
C ALA A 188 -5.17 4.23 -14.27
N GLU A 189 -6.15 4.39 -15.18
CA GLU A 189 -6.06 3.87 -16.56
C GLU A 189 -4.86 4.43 -17.33
N LYS A 190 -4.35 5.60 -16.93
CA LYS A 190 -3.12 6.19 -17.47
C LYS A 190 -2.34 6.90 -16.36
N LEU A 191 -1.08 6.53 -16.21
CA LEU A 191 -0.12 7.20 -15.31
C LEU A 191 0.39 8.50 -15.93
N PRO A 192 0.96 9.43 -15.13
CA PRO A 192 1.55 10.67 -15.65
C PRO A 192 2.61 10.45 -16.74
N SER A 193 3.36 9.35 -16.67
CA SER A 193 4.32 8.94 -17.70
C SER A 193 3.69 8.45 -19.00
N GLY A 194 2.36 8.32 -19.06
CA GLY A 194 1.63 7.69 -20.16
C GLY A 194 1.54 6.16 -20.08
N LYS A 195 2.19 5.52 -19.09
CA LYS A 195 2.09 4.08 -18.85
C LYS A 195 0.67 3.68 -18.46
N ILE A 196 0.29 2.48 -18.88
CA ILE A 196 -0.96 1.83 -18.50
C ILE A 196 -0.58 0.60 -17.66
N PRO A 197 -0.85 0.60 -16.34
CA PRO A 197 -0.66 -0.55 -15.49
C PRO A 197 -1.61 -1.67 -15.90
N LEU A 198 -1.07 -2.88 -16.01
CA LEU A 198 -1.81 -4.04 -16.52
C LEU A 198 -1.65 -5.22 -15.59
N ARG A 199 -2.65 -6.11 -15.59
CA ARG A 199 -2.62 -7.36 -14.83
C ARG A 199 -2.86 -8.53 -15.75
N TYR A 200 -2.06 -9.57 -15.58
CA TYR A 200 -2.13 -10.79 -16.38
C TYR A 200 -2.07 -12.03 -15.50
N LYS A 201 -2.79 -13.07 -15.92
CA LYS A 201 -2.52 -14.46 -15.53
C LYS A 201 -1.76 -15.15 -16.66
N LEU A 202 -0.98 -16.17 -16.32
CA LEU A 202 -0.41 -17.06 -17.33
C LEU A 202 -1.47 -18.08 -17.74
N LYS A 203 -1.70 -18.23 -19.04
CA LYS A 203 -2.54 -19.32 -19.55
C LYS A 203 -1.85 -20.65 -19.25
N ASN A 204 -2.64 -21.68 -18.95
CA ASN A 204 -2.14 -23.04 -18.74
C ASN A 204 -1.77 -23.70 -20.09
N THR A 205 -0.75 -23.18 -20.76
CA THR A 205 -0.23 -23.74 -22.02
C THR A 205 0.62 -24.98 -21.75
N GLY A 206 0.81 -25.83 -22.77
CA GLY A 206 1.62 -27.05 -22.62
C GLY A 206 3.05 -26.78 -22.13
N VAL A 207 3.66 -25.65 -22.53
CA VAL A 207 5.03 -25.27 -22.14
C VAL A 207 5.10 -24.92 -20.66
N VAL A 208 4.24 -24.01 -20.18
CA VAL A 208 4.18 -23.59 -18.77
C VAL A 208 3.80 -24.78 -17.88
N ARG A 209 2.83 -25.58 -18.31
CA ARG A 209 2.38 -26.76 -17.57
C ARG A 209 3.49 -27.80 -17.41
N LYS A 210 4.22 -28.08 -18.50
CA LYS A 210 5.33 -29.05 -18.50
C LYS A 210 6.43 -28.64 -17.52
N ILE A 211 6.87 -27.37 -17.54
CA ILE A 211 7.94 -26.93 -16.63
C ILE A 211 7.50 -26.99 -15.16
N LEU A 212 6.25 -26.63 -14.86
CA LEU A 212 5.73 -26.69 -13.50
C LEU A 212 5.55 -28.12 -12.99
N LEU A 213 5.10 -29.06 -13.84
CA LEU A 213 5.00 -30.48 -13.49
C LEU A 213 6.38 -31.11 -13.24
N GLU A 214 7.35 -30.84 -14.12
CA GLU A 214 8.75 -31.27 -13.93
C GLU A 214 9.34 -30.65 -12.65
N CYS A 215 8.98 -29.40 -12.34
CA CYS A 215 9.39 -28.72 -11.11
C CYS A 215 8.75 -29.36 -9.86
N SER A 216 7.45 -29.71 -9.88
CA SER A 216 6.77 -30.43 -8.79
C SER A 216 7.44 -31.79 -8.55
N LYS A 217 7.69 -32.53 -9.64
CA LYS A 217 8.38 -33.82 -9.60
C LYS A 217 9.76 -33.72 -8.95
N LYS A 218 10.63 -32.85 -9.47
CA LYS A 218 11.97 -32.60 -8.91
C LYS A 218 11.91 -32.23 -7.43
N SER A 219 10.94 -31.40 -7.05
CA SER A 219 10.72 -30.98 -5.66
C SER A 219 10.41 -32.17 -4.74
N LYS A 220 9.47 -33.04 -5.15
CA LYS A 220 9.04 -34.22 -4.37
C LYS A 220 10.16 -35.25 -4.25
N LEU A 221 10.84 -35.56 -5.35
CA LEU A 221 11.99 -36.47 -5.35
C LEU A 221 13.15 -35.95 -4.49
N ASN A 222 13.42 -34.64 -4.51
CA ASN A 222 14.44 -34.05 -3.64
C ASN A 222 14.05 -34.10 -2.16
N SER A 223 12.76 -33.90 -1.83
CA SER A 223 12.25 -34.06 -0.45
C SER A 223 12.38 -35.50 0.02
N LEU A 224 11.98 -36.46 -0.82
CA LEU A 224 12.10 -37.89 -0.55
C LEU A 224 13.57 -38.30 -0.34
N ALA A 225 14.48 -37.79 -1.17
CA ALA A 225 15.92 -38.02 -1.00
C ALA A 225 16.42 -37.55 0.38
N LYS A 226 16.03 -36.34 0.81
CA LYS A 226 16.37 -35.83 2.15
C LYS A 226 15.80 -36.73 3.24
N LYS A 227 14.53 -37.14 3.13
CA LYS A 227 13.87 -37.98 4.11
C LYS A 227 14.57 -39.34 4.25
N LEU A 228 14.94 -39.97 3.14
CA LEU A 228 15.71 -41.22 3.13
C LEU A 228 17.05 -41.04 3.86
N VAL A 229 17.77 -39.93 3.59
CA VAL A 229 19.04 -39.62 4.27
C VAL A 229 18.83 -39.40 5.77
N ASP A 230 17.81 -38.65 6.17
CA ASP A 230 17.47 -38.37 7.56
C ASP A 230 17.11 -39.66 8.32
N CYS A 231 16.26 -40.51 7.75
CA CYS A 231 15.87 -41.78 8.35
C CYS A 231 17.08 -42.70 8.55
N GLU A 232 17.98 -42.77 7.57
CA GLU A 232 19.18 -43.59 7.68
C GLU A 232 20.19 -43.03 8.70
N THR A 233 20.41 -41.72 8.70
CA THR A 233 21.40 -41.06 9.58
C THR A 233 20.94 -41.04 11.03
N LYS A 234 19.65 -40.74 11.26
CA LYS A 234 19.07 -40.61 12.60
C LYS A 234 18.46 -41.92 13.12
N LYS A 235 18.52 -42.99 12.31
CA LYS A 235 17.94 -44.31 12.59
C LYS A 235 16.44 -44.26 12.93
N PHE A 236 15.73 -43.30 12.31
CA PHE A 236 14.27 -43.22 12.39
C PHE A 236 13.61 -44.18 11.41
N PRO A 237 12.42 -44.71 11.75
CA PRO A 237 11.66 -45.53 10.81
C PRO A 237 11.21 -44.71 9.59
N LEU A 238 11.17 -45.36 8.43
CA LEU A 238 10.42 -44.89 7.26
C LEU A 238 8.94 -45.14 7.53
N SER A 239 8.34 -44.22 8.30
CA SER A 239 6.98 -44.41 8.78
C SER A 239 5.93 -44.02 7.77
N MET A 240 4.90 -44.86 7.60
CA MET A 240 3.72 -44.56 6.80
C MET A 240 2.78 -43.53 7.46
N ASN A 241 3.08 -43.12 8.70
CA ASN A 241 2.45 -41.95 9.33
C ASN A 241 3.00 -40.63 8.77
N ASP A 242 4.16 -40.64 8.10
CA ASP A 242 4.68 -39.49 7.39
C ASP A 242 4.02 -39.40 6.01
N GLU A 243 3.31 -38.30 5.75
CA GLU A 243 2.58 -38.05 4.49
C GLU A 243 3.46 -38.24 3.23
N SER A 244 4.75 -37.89 3.29
CA SER A 244 5.66 -38.03 2.15
C SER A 244 5.99 -39.51 1.87
N ILE A 245 6.13 -40.32 2.90
CA ILE A 245 6.41 -41.75 2.79
C ILE A 245 5.13 -42.53 2.49
N LYS A 246 4.02 -42.22 3.17
CA LYS A 246 2.69 -42.78 2.92
C LYS A 246 2.29 -42.69 1.45
N ASN A 247 2.65 -41.59 0.80
CA ASN A 247 2.29 -41.39 -0.60
C ASN A 247 3.18 -42.15 -1.59
N CYS A 248 4.35 -42.67 -1.21
CA CYS A 248 5.30 -43.28 -2.15
C CYS A 248 5.91 -44.62 -1.69
N HIS A 249 5.55 -45.17 -0.52
CA HIS A 249 6.07 -46.45 0.00
C HIS A 249 5.94 -47.61 -0.99
N LEU A 250 4.81 -47.72 -1.72
CA LEU A 250 4.65 -48.70 -2.80
C LEU A 250 5.65 -48.49 -3.94
N ALA A 251 5.80 -47.25 -4.39
CA ALA A 251 6.71 -46.88 -5.48
C ALA A 251 8.17 -47.10 -5.09
N LEU A 252 8.56 -46.87 -3.84
CA LEU A 252 9.91 -47.16 -3.33
C LEU A 252 10.29 -48.63 -3.52
N VAL A 253 9.33 -49.55 -3.42
CA VAL A 253 9.56 -50.98 -3.67
C VAL A 253 9.45 -51.30 -5.16
N LYS A 254 8.35 -50.89 -5.81
CA LYS A 254 8.07 -51.22 -7.22
C LYS A 254 9.11 -50.67 -8.18
N GLU A 255 9.62 -49.47 -7.92
CA GLU A 255 10.66 -48.83 -8.72
C GLU A 255 12.08 -49.24 -8.28
N LYS A 256 12.18 -50.35 -7.52
CA LYS A 256 13.44 -50.95 -7.06
C LYS A 256 14.33 -49.95 -6.33
N VAL A 257 13.78 -49.12 -5.44
CA VAL A 257 14.59 -48.23 -4.57
C VAL A 257 14.95 -48.94 -3.27
N ILE A 258 13.96 -49.57 -2.62
CA ILE A 258 14.10 -50.32 -1.37
C ILE A 258 13.78 -51.80 -1.62
N ASP A 259 14.62 -52.67 -1.09
CA ASP A 259 14.40 -54.11 -1.05
C ASP A 259 13.73 -54.48 0.28
N LEU A 260 12.52 -55.04 0.22
CA LEU A 260 11.72 -55.38 1.41
C LEU A 260 12.31 -56.52 2.24
N THR A 261 13.05 -57.45 1.61
CA THR A 261 13.60 -58.62 2.30
C THR A 261 14.80 -58.24 3.14
N THR A 262 15.62 -57.32 2.64
CA THR A 262 16.85 -56.87 3.31
C THR A 262 16.66 -55.56 4.07
N SER A 263 15.56 -54.84 3.82
CA SER A 263 15.30 -53.47 4.29
C SER A 263 16.43 -52.49 3.92
N ARG A 264 17.11 -52.73 2.80
CA ARG A 264 18.22 -51.93 2.28
C ARG A 264 17.84 -51.26 0.96
N LEU A 265 18.71 -50.38 0.48
CA LEU A 265 18.63 -49.94 -0.91
C LEU A 265 18.78 -51.15 -1.85
N HIS A 266 17.88 -51.26 -2.81
CA HIS A 266 17.90 -52.35 -3.79
C HIS A 266 19.17 -52.29 -4.65
N SER A 267 19.71 -53.45 -5.04
CA SER A 267 20.98 -53.55 -5.77
C SER A 267 20.98 -52.75 -7.08
N ASP A 268 19.88 -52.84 -7.85
CA ASP A 268 19.68 -52.07 -9.08
C ASP A 268 19.71 -50.56 -8.84
N PHE A 269 19.18 -50.06 -7.72
CA PHE A 269 19.29 -48.65 -7.33
C PHE A 269 20.72 -48.24 -7.03
N ILE A 270 21.45 -49.06 -6.26
CA ILE A 270 22.83 -48.78 -5.90
C ILE A 270 23.69 -48.67 -7.17
N TYR A 271 23.59 -49.65 -8.06
CA TYR A 271 24.41 -49.70 -9.26
C TYR A 271 23.89 -48.79 -10.39
N GLY A 272 22.61 -48.43 -10.38
CA GLY A 272 21.97 -47.62 -11.40
C GLY A 272 21.58 -48.43 -12.64
N ARG A 273 21.03 -49.63 -12.44
CA ARG A 273 20.60 -50.55 -13.51
C ARG A 273 19.07 -50.62 -13.54
N ASP A 274 18.48 -50.71 -14.74
CA ASP A 274 17.05 -50.93 -14.94
C ASP A 274 16.13 -50.07 -14.06
N LEU A 275 16.53 -48.80 -13.88
CA LEU A 275 15.79 -47.84 -13.07
C LEU A 275 14.76 -47.11 -13.93
N SER A 276 13.60 -46.86 -13.33
CA SER A 276 12.65 -45.89 -13.87
C SER A 276 13.29 -44.49 -13.96
N ARG A 277 12.62 -43.57 -14.66
CA ARG A 277 13.05 -42.17 -14.73
C ARG A 277 13.07 -41.52 -13.33
N ASP A 278 12.08 -41.79 -12.49
CA ASP A 278 11.97 -41.21 -11.16
C ASP A 278 13.01 -41.78 -10.20
N ALA A 279 13.25 -43.10 -10.22
CA ALA A 279 14.28 -43.73 -9.42
C ALA A 279 15.67 -43.23 -9.84
N SER A 280 15.92 -43.08 -11.14
CA SER A 280 17.17 -42.48 -11.66
C SER A 280 17.39 -41.05 -11.18
N GLU A 281 16.32 -40.25 -11.12
CA GLU A 281 16.36 -38.85 -10.68
C GLU A 281 16.48 -38.73 -9.16
N LEU A 282 15.72 -39.52 -8.38
CA LEU A 282 15.86 -39.66 -6.93
C LEU A 282 17.30 -40.03 -6.55
N ARG A 283 17.89 -40.98 -7.28
CA ARG A 283 19.28 -41.40 -7.13
C ARG A 283 20.25 -40.24 -7.37
N SER A 284 20.01 -39.41 -8.38
CA SER A 284 20.80 -38.20 -8.65
C SER A 284 20.74 -37.22 -7.47
N PHE A 285 19.56 -37.02 -6.86
CA PHE A 285 19.43 -36.19 -5.66
C PHE A 285 20.15 -36.78 -4.45
N LEU A 286 20.04 -38.08 -4.18
CA LEU A 286 20.73 -38.74 -3.07
C LEU A 286 22.25 -38.59 -3.14
N ARG A 287 22.83 -38.63 -4.35
CA ARG A 287 24.27 -38.37 -4.59
C ARG A 287 24.70 -36.96 -4.19
N LYS A 288 23.79 -35.99 -4.14
CA LYS A 288 24.10 -34.61 -3.72
C LYS A 288 24.16 -34.47 -2.20
N PHE A 289 23.44 -35.32 -1.46
CA PHE A 289 23.39 -35.28 0.00
C PHE A 289 24.52 -36.06 0.67
N LYS A 290 24.88 -37.22 0.12
CA LYS A 290 26.02 -38.00 0.62
C LYS A 290 27.28 -37.63 -0.16
N ARG A 291 28.26 -37.03 0.51
CA ARG A 291 29.63 -36.78 -0.01
C ARG A 291 30.43 -38.07 -0.27
N LEU A 292 29.82 -39.25 -0.13
CA LEU A 292 30.48 -40.55 -0.11
C LEU A 292 29.86 -41.54 -1.11
N TRP A 293 30.72 -42.39 -1.68
CA TRP A 293 30.50 -43.22 -2.87
C TRP A 293 29.63 -44.47 -2.62
N LYS A 294 29.48 -45.32 -3.66
CA LYS A 294 28.58 -46.49 -3.73
C LYS A 294 28.70 -47.47 -2.55
N ASP A 295 29.85 -47.58 -1.91
CA ASP A 295 30.07 -48.56 -0.83
C ASP A 295 29.31 -48.20 0.45
N ASP A 296 29.04 -46.92 0.70
CA ASP A 296 28.20 -46.49 1.83
C ASP A 296 26.72 -46.81 1.61
N TRP A 297 26.28 -46.87 0.35
CA TRP A 297 24.88 -47.13 0.02
C TRP A 297 24.49 -48.58 0.26
N LYS A 298 25.43 -49.53 0.09
CA LYS A 298 25.22 -50.96 0.39
C LYS A 298 24.93 -51.21 1.87
N ASN A 299 25.42 -50.33 2.73
CA ASN A 299 25.26 -50.40 4.18
C ASN A 299 24.05 -49.60 4.71
N CYS A 300 23.31 -48.92 3.83
CA CYS A 300 22.10 -48.19 4.22
C CYS A 300 20.99 -49.19 4.54
N ILE A 301 20.62 -49.26 5.82
CA ILE A 301 19.52 -50.07 6.35
C ILE A 301 18.43 -49.14 6.87
N PHE A 302 17.19 -49.40 6.48
CA PHE A 302 16.01 -48.67 6.91
C PHE A 302 15.17 -49.52 7.87
N LYS A 303 14.59 -48.89 8.89
CA LYS A 303 13.52 -49.50 9.67
C LYS A 303 12.20 -49.21 8.96
N LEU A 304 11.45 -50.23 8.58
CA LEU A 304 10.20 -50.11 7.83
C LEU A 304 9.00 -50.38 8.76
N ASP A 305 7.88 -49.69 8.52
CA ASP A 305 6.61 -49.96 9.21
C ASP A 305 5.96 -51.27 8.71
N ASP A 306 5.11 -51.87 9.55
CA ASP A 306 4.30 -53.02 9.16
C ASP A 306 3.37 -52.65 7.99
N GLY A 307 3.40 -53.44 6.92
CA GLY A 307 2.64 -53.18 5.69
C GLY A 307 3.33 -52.23 4.68
N PHE A 308 4.58 -51.82 4.92
CA PHE A 308 5.36 -51.06 3.94
C PHE A 308 5.47 -51.82 2.61
N GLY A 309 5.20 -51.15 1.48
CA GLY A 309 5.17 -51.79 0.17
C GLY A 309 3.90 -52.62 -0.13
N GLN A 310 2.89 -52.59 0.75
CA GLN A 310 1.59 -53.26 0.58
C GLN A 310 0.42 -52.26 0.68
N GLY A 311 -0.76 -52.62 0.16
CA GLY A 311 -1.99 -51.80 0.25
C GLY A 311 -2.18 -50.76 -0.86
N GLU A 312 -2.90 -49.67 -0.57
CA GLU A 312 -3.18 -48.55 -1.48
C GLU A 312 -2.15 -47.43 -1.33
N GLY A 313 -1.70 -46.84 -2.44
CA GLY A 313 -0.67 -45.79 -2.47
C GLY A 313 -0.29 -45.41 -3.91
N ASN A 314 0.49 -44.32 -4.11
CA ASN A 314 0.88 -43.96 -5.47
C ASN A 314 1.86 -44.98 -6.05
N GLN A 315 1.71 -45.24 -7.35
CA GLN A 315 2.59 -46.13 -8.10
C GLN A 315 3.86 -45.44 -8.60
N LEU A 316 3.95 -44.11 -8.45
CA LEU A 316 5.07 -43.27 -8.90
C LEU A 316 5.72 -42.58 -7.71
N LEU A 317 7.05 -42.56 -7.65
CA LEU A 317 7.83 -41.89 -6.61
C LEU A 317 7.54 -40.38 -6.52
N SER A 318 7.25 -39.73 -7.65
CA SER A 318 6.86 -38.31 -7.65
C SER A 318 5.41 -38.04 -7.25
N GLY A 319 4.59 -39.07 -7.04
CA GLY A 319 3.14 -38.95 -6.78
C GLY A 319 2.32 -38.43 -7.97
N SER A 320 0.99 -38.40 -7.80
CA SER A 320 0.01 -38.07 -8.86
C SER A 320 -0.63 -36.67 -8.73
N ASN A 321 -0.45 -35.97 -7.60
CA ASN A 321 -1.14 -34.70 -7.30
C ASN A 321 -0.55 -33.45 -8.00
N GLY A 322 0.46 -33.59 -8.87
CA GLY A 322 1.11 -32.45 -9.54
C GLY A 322 0.13 -31.57 -10.31
N ASP A 323 -0.89 -32.17 -10.93
CA ASP A 323 -1.90 -31.42 -11.69
C ASP A 323 -2.73 -30.47 -10.84
N LYS A 324 -3.17 -30.93 -9.67
CA LYS A 324 -3.98 -30.11 -8.75
C LYS A 324 -3.17 -28.94 -8.22
N GLU A 325 -1.90 -29.19 -7.84
CA GLU A 325 -0.97 -28.14 -7.39
C GLU A 325 -0.73 -27.09 -8.48
N VAL A 326 -0.46 -27.53 -9.72
CA VAL A 326 -0.20 -26.63 -10.85
C VAL A 326 -1.43 -25.79 -11.18
N ASN A 327 -2.60 -26.41 -11.25
CA ASN A 327 -3.84 -25.70 -11.54
C ASN A 327 -4.17 -24.68 -10.44
N SER A 328 -4.05 -25.08 -9.17
CA SER A 328 -4.25 -24.20 -8.01
C SER A 328 -3.30 -23.00 -8.05
N PHE A 329 -2.01 -23.22 -8.30
CA PHE A 329 -1.03 -22.13 -8.39
C PHE A 329 -1.31 -21.17 -9.55
N LEU A 330 -1.52 -21.69 -10.76
CA LEU A 330 -1.78 -20.85 -11.94
C LEU A 330 -3.08 -20.06 -11.82
N GLU A 331 -4.07 -20.59 -11.10
CA GLU A 331 -5.30 -19.87 -10.78
C GLU A 331 -5.02 -18.66 -9.88
N LYS A 332 -4.12 -18.76 -8.91
CA LYS A 332 -3.80 -17.69 -7.95
C LYS A 332 -2.70 -16.74 -8.41
N LEU A 333 -1.82 -17.16 -9.33
CA LEU A 333 -0.70 -16.37 -9.80
C LEU A 333 -1.17 -15.19 -10.66
N VAL A 334 -0.80 -13.97 -10.25
CA VAL A 334 -1.07 -12.75 -11.02
C VAL A 334 0.22 -11.95 -11.19
N PHE A 335 0.46 -11.49 -12.41
CA PHE A 335 1.47 -10.47 -12.69
C PHE A 335 0.78 -9.12 -12.74
N SER A 336 1.23 -8.18 -11.90
CA SER A 336 0.88 -6.77 -12.00
C SER A 336 2.08 -6.05 -12.61
N VAL A 337 1.97 -5.66 -13.88
CA VAL A 337 3.08 -5.18 -14.71
C VAL A 337 2.86 -3.74 -15.13
N ASN A 338 3.94 -3.08 -15.54
CA ASN A 338 3.91 -1.67 -15.93
C ASN A 338 3.34 -0.78 -14.81
N THR A 339 3.51 -1.22 -13.56
CA THR A 339 3.01 -0.51 -12.38
C THR A 339 3.80 0.80 -12.17
N PRO A 340 3.28 1.72 -11.34
CA PRO A 340 3.95 2.99 -11.10
C PRO A 340 5.33 2.76 -10.49
N ASN A 341 6.33 3.56 -10.85
CA ASN A 341 7.63 3.54 -10.17
C ASN A 341 7.59 4.32 -8.85
N GLU A 342 8.75 4.44 -8.19
CA GLU A 342 8.87 5.12 -6.90
C GLU A 342 8.32 6.57 -6.93
N VAL A 343 8.56 7.33 -7.99
CA VAL A 343 8.12 8.72 -8.11
C VAL A 343 6.61 8.80 -8.37
N GLU A 344 6.11 7.93 -9.24
CA GLU A 344 4.68 7.87 -9.56
C GLU A 344 3.84 7.38 -8.37
N LEU A 345 4.38 6.46 -7.56
CA LEU A 345 3.77 6.04 -6.31
C LEU A 345 3.63 7.20 -5.32
N ASP A 346 4.58 8.14 -5.26
CA ASP A 346 4.45 9.31 -4.38
C ASP A 346 3.27 10.20 -4.79
N ALA A 347 3.11 10.44 -6.09
CA ALA A 347 1.98 11.21 -6.62
C ALA A 347 0.64 10.52 -6.29
N ILE A 348 0.56 9.20 -6.49
CA ILE A 348 -0.64 8.41 -6.16
C ILE A 348 -0.92 8.47 -4.65
N MET A 349 0.11 8.31 -3.82
CA MET A 349 -0.04 8.35 -2.38
C MET A 349 -0.53 9.71 -1.88
N LYS A 350 -0.01 10.83 -2.43
CA LYS A 350 -0.50 12.17 -2.11
C LYS A 350 -1.98 12.32 -2.42
N ILE A 351 -2.44 11.81 -3.57
CA ILE A 351 -3.86 11.81 -3.94
C ILE A 351 -4.68 10.95 -2.98
N GLU A 352 -4.22 9.74 -2.65
CA GLU A 352 -4.95 8.82 -1.78
C GLU A 352 -5.05 9.33 -0.33
N LEU A 353 -4.00 9.98 0.18
CA LEU A 353 -4.00 10.69 1.46
C LEU A 353 -4.90 11.93 1.42
N GLY A 354 -4.88 12.70 0.32
CA GLY A 354 -5.74 13.87 0.14
C GLY A 354 -7.21 13.53 0.24
N LYS A 355 -7.61 12.47 -0.44
CA LYS A 355 -8.97 11.90 -0.33
C LYS A 355 -9.29 11.39 1.08
N TYR A 356 -8.32 10.81 1.80
CA TYR A 356 -8.56 10.32 3.17
C TYR A 356 -8.74 11.45 4.18
N TYR A 357 -7.92 12.50 4.07
CA TYR A 357 -7.98 13.64 4.99
C TYR A 357 -8.96 14.75 4.58
N ASN A 358 -9.49 14.68 3.34
CA ASN A 358 -10.24 15.75 2.68
C ASN A 358 -9.42 17.06 2.56
N LEU A 359 -8.19 16.93 2.08
CA LEU A 359 -7.17 17.98 1.98
C LEU A 359 -6.49 17.97 0.62
N LEU A 360 -6.06 19.13 0.13
CA LEU A 360 -5.05 19.26 -0.92
C LEU A 360 -3.68 18.89 -0.32
N VAL A 361 -3.45 17.60 -0.07
CA VAL A 361 -2.24 17.13 0.64
C VAL A 361 -0.97 17.81 0.10
N SER A 362 -0.32 18.54 1.00
CA SER A 362 1.01 19.12 0.84
C SER A 362 2.06 18.03 1.06
N ASP A 363 3.26 18.28 0.54
CA ASP A 363 4.40 17.37 0.67
C ASP A 363 4.69 17.01 2.14
N LEU A 364 4.35 17.92 3.06
CA LEU A 364 4.46 17.73 4.51
C LEU A 364 3.66 16.52 5.03
N GLN A 365 2.36 16.36 4.68
CA GLN A 365 1.61 15.22 5.23
C GLN A 365 2.09 13.89 4.63
N PHE A 366 2.47 13.92 3.35
CA PHE A 366 3.05 12.76 2.71
C PHE A 366 4.37 12.36 3.40
N GLU A 367 5.26 13.32 3.67
CA GLU A 367 6.53 13.09 4.36
C GLU A 367 6.33 12.56 5.79
N MET A 368 5.40 13.14 6.55
CA MET A 368 5.09 12.66 7.90
C MET A 368 4.53 11.23 7.90
N PHE A 369 3.65 10.91 6.94
CA PHE A 369 3.14 9.56 6.76
C PHE A 369 4.23 8.59 6.31
N PHE A 370 5.08 9.01 5.36
CA PHE A 370 6.23 8.24 4.89
C PHE A 370 7.17 7.90 6.04
N ASN A 371 7.52 8.88 6.88
CA ASN A 371 8.40 8.68 8.03
C ASN A 371 7.77 7.72 9.06
N ALA A 372 6.48 7.86 9.36
CA ALA A 372 5.79 6.93 10.27
C ALA A 372 5.77 5.49 9.73
N MET A 373 5.56 5.32 8.42
CA MET A 373 5.59 4.02 7.77
C MET A 373 7.00 3.45 7.67
N LEU A 374 8.01 4.30 7.44
CA LEU A 374 9.41 3.91 7.46
C LEU A 374 9.85 3.42 8.84
N ASP A 375 9.42 4.11 9.91
CA ASP A 375 9.69 3.70 11.29
C ASP A 375 9.04 2.37 11.63
N TRP A 376 7.81 2.13 11.15
CA TRP A 376 7.18 0.82 11.25
C TRP A 376 7.96 -0.25 10.47
N PHE A 377 8.33 0.03 9.23
CA PHE A 377 9.01 -0.89 8.32
C PHE A 377 10.40 -1.31 8.81
N LYS A 378 11.09 -0.45 9.58
CA LYS A 378 12.41 -0.74 10.17
C LYS A 378 12.36 -1.63 11.41
N LYS A 379 11.21 -1.74 12.09
CA LYS A 379 11.12 -2.48 13.37
C LYS A 379 11.14 -3.98 13.14
N LYS A 380 12.06 -4.68 13.81
CA LYS A 380 12.22 -6.15 13.70
C LYS A 380 10.99 -6.95 14.14
N ASP A 381 10.20 -6.40 15.08
CA ASP A 381 9.02 -7.05 15.66
C ASP A 381 7.71 -6.62 14.96
N SER A 382 7.75 -5.59 14.10
CA SER A 382 6.57 -5.06 13.40
C SER A 382 6.26 -5.84 12.11
N ARG A 383 6.17 -7.16 12.23
CA ARG A 383 5.90 -8.05 11.09
C ARG A 383 4.46 -7.96 10.61
N TRP A 384 3.53 -7.58 11.49
CA TRP A 384 2.14 -7.34 11.16
C TRP A 384 1.70 -5.98 11.72
N MET A 385 0.92 -5.26 10.93
CA MET A 385 0.18 -4.06 11.30
C MET A 385 -1.30 -4.35 11.14
N THR A 386 -2.05 -4.22 12.22
CA THR A 386 -3.52 -4.33 12.19
C THR A 386 -4.15 -3.08 11.55
N SER A 387 -5.39 -3.20 11.09
CA SER A 387 -6.16 -2.05 10.58
C SER A 387 -6.26 -0.91 11.60
N GLU A 388 -6.39 -1.23 12.88
CA GLU A 388 -6.48 -0.29 13.99
C GLU A 388 -5.15 0.45 14.22
N GLU A 389 -4.03 -0.24 14.13
CA GLU A 389 -2.70 0.36 14.13
C GLU A 389 -2.48 1.28 12.93
N GLY A 390 -2.85 0.83 11.74
CA GLY A 390 -2.78 1.63 10.52
C GLY A 390 -3.63 2.90 10.57
N ILE A 391 -4.86 2.79 11.09
CA ILE A 391 -5.75 3.93 11.34
C ILE A 391 -5.13 4.89 12.35
N ARG A 392 -4.50 4.38 13.40
CA ARG A 392 -3.82 5.20 14.41
C ARG A 392 -2.64 5.96 13.82
N ILE A 393 -1.80 5.33 12.99
CA ILE A 393 -0.74 6.03 12.25
C ILE A 393 -1.31 7.20 11.43
N LEU A 394 -2.38 6.95 10.67
CA LEU A 394 -3.03 7.99 9.86
C LEU A 394 -3.64 9.11 10.72
N LYS A 395 -4.25 8.78 11.87
CA LYS A 395 -4.79 9.75 12.82
C LYS A 395 -3.69 10.57 13.49
N ASP A 396 -2.58 9.95 13.88
CA ASP A 396 -1.46 10.65 14.51
C ASP A 396 -0.81 11.63 13.53
N VAL A 397 -0.65 11.24 12.27
CA VAL A 397 -0.21 12.15 11.19
C VAL A 397 -1.21 13.30 11.05
N LYS A 398 -2.51 13.02 11.00
CA LYS A 398 -3.54 14.06 10.94
C LYS A 398 -3.44 15.03 12.12
N ASN A 399 -3.36 14.51 13.33
CA ASN A 399 -3.30 15.33 14.55
C ASN A 399 -2.06 16.21 14.58
N LYS A 400 -0.89 15.70 14.16
CA LYS A 400 0.32 16.52 14.10
C LYS A 400 0.21 17.61 13.02
N VAL A 401 -0.37 17.28 11.87
CA VAL A 401 -0.64 18.25 10.79
C VAL A 401 -1.63 19.32 11.26
N ASP A 402 -2.69 18.89 11.95
CA ASP A 402 -3.69 19.78 12.51
C ASP A 402 -3.08 20.64 13.63
N GLN A 403 -2.18 20.13 14.48
CA GLN A 403 -1.43 20.92 15.46
C GLN A 403 -0.54 21.98 14.80
N ILE A 404 0.19 21.61 13.74
CA ILE A 404 1.00 22.56 12.95
C ILE A 404 0.07 23.63 12.32
N ARG A 405 -1.12 23.26 11.85
CA ARG A 405 -2.11 24.18 11.28
C ARG A 405 -2.83 25.04 12.33
N VAL A 406 -3.09 24.49 13.51
CA VAL A 406 -3.74 25.16 14.65
C VAL A 406 -2.79 26.17 15.28
N SER A 407 -1.48 25.89 15.27
CA SER A 407 -0.49 26.89 15.69
C SER A 407 -0.50 28.17 14.86
N ILE A 408 -1.22 28.19 13.71
CA ILE A 408 -1.20 29.37 12.85
C ILE A 408 -2.55 29.88 12.30
N LEU A 409 -3.60 29.07 12.04
CA LEU A 409 -4.83 29.63 11.39
C LEU A 409 -6.19 28.91 11.57
N MET A 410 -6.27 27.60 11.90
CA MET A 410 -7.52 26.81 11.74
C MET A 410 -8.48 26.75 12.94
N ASP A 411 -8.12 27.33 14.09
CA ASP A 411 -8.95 27.23 15.30
C ASP A 411 -10.30 27.95 15.12
N TYR A 412 -10.29 29.05 14.35
CA TYR A 412 -11.47 29.89 14.16
C TYR A 412 -12.57 29.23 13.29
N ALA A 413 -12.20 28.45 12.27
CA ALA A 413 -13.17 27.72 11.45
C ALA A 413 -13.95 26.66 12.28
N ASN A 414 -13.23 25.95 13.16
CA ASN A 414 -13.82 24.95 14.04
C ASN A 414 -14.71 25.59 15.10
N GLN A 415 -14.29 26.72 15.67
CA GLN A 415 -15.09 27.52 16.59
C GLN A 415 -16.39 27.98 15.92
N ILE A 416 -16.33 28.55 14.72
CA ILE A 416 -17.52 29.04 13.99
C ILE A 416 -18.50 27.90 13.69
N ASN A 417 -18.03 26.73 13.24
CA ASN A 417 -18.91 25.60 12.94
C ASN A 417 -19.58 25.00 14.20
N GLN A 418 -19.10 25.33 15.41
CA GLN A 418 -19.78 24.99 16.67
C GLN A 418 -20.84 26.04 17.08
N ILE A 419 -20.88 27.22 16.45
CA ILE A 419 -21.84 28.28 16.76
C ILE A 419 -23.19 27.96 16.12
N ALA A 420 -23.22 27.57 14.85
CA ALA A 420 -24.43 27.31 14.09
C ALA A 420 -24.16 26.45 12.85
N GLU A 421 -25.24 25.94 12.25
CA GLU A 421 -25.23 25.25 10.95
C GLU A 421 -26.31 25.87 10.07
N CYS A 422 -25.97 26.23 8.82
CA CYS A 422 -26.93 26.74 7.84
C CYS A 422 -27.54 25.60 7.01
N ASN A 423 -28.71 25.83 6.43
CA ASN A 423 -29.29 24.89 5.48
C ASN A 423 -28.71 25.05 4.06
N ASP A 424 -28.96 24.05 3.23
CA ASP A 424 -28.43 23.99 1.86
C ASP A 424 -28.90 25.15 0.98
N THR A 425 -30.15 25.60 1.14
CA THR A 425 -30.70 26.74 0.39
C THR A 425 -29.91 28.03 0.68
N ALA A 426 -29.64 28.31 1.95
CA ALA A 426 -28.87 29.48 2.36
C ALA A 426 -27.41 29.41 1.90
N ALA A 427 -26.82 28.21 1.88
CA ALA A 427 -25.49 28.00 1.33
C ALA A 427 -25.45 28.22 -0.20
N GLN A 428 -26.48 27.76 -0.92
CA GLN A 428 -26.62 27.94 -2.37
C GLN A 428 -26.77 29.42 -2.74
N GLU A 429 -27.67 30.15 -2.06
CA GLU A 429 -27.87 31.58 -2.26
C GLU A 429 -26.58 32.39 -2.01
N MET A 430 -25.85 32.05 -0.94
CA MET A 430 -24.57 32.69 -0.64
C MET A 430 -23.51 32.32 -1.70
N SER A 431 -23.52 31.08 -2.21
CA SER A 431 -22.61 30.65 -3.28
C SER A 431 -22.83 31.45 -4.57
N GLU A 432 -24.08 31.68 -4.96
CA GLU A 432 -24.42 32.51 -6.13
C GLU A 432 -23.92 33.95 -5.98
N LYS A 433 -24.03 34.53 -4.78
CA LYS A 433 -23.51 35.87 -4.46
C LYS A 433 -21.97 35.93 -4.52
N LEU A 434 -21.29 34.89 -4.05
CA LEU A 434 -19.83 34.82 -4.02
C LEU A 434 -19.22 34.49 -5.38
N LYS A 435 -19.97 33.82 -6.26
CA LYS A 435 -19.49 33.30 -7.55
C LYS A 435 -18.74 34.34 -8.40
N PRO A 436 -19.26 35.57 -8.63
CA PRO A 436 -18.54 36.58 -9.41
C PRO A 436 -17.19 36.96 -8.80
N PHE A 437 -17.11 37.00 -7.47
CA PHE A 437 -15.86 37.30 -6.76
C PHE A 437 -14.88 36.13 -6.85
N LEU A 438 -15.33 34.90 -6.64
CA LEU A 438 -14.46 33.72 -6.63
C LEU A 438 -13.92 33.39 -8.03
N GLU A 439 -14.75 33.53 -9.08
CA GLU A 439 -14.42 33.12 -10.46
C GLU A 439 -13.81 34.24 -11.32
N SER A 440 -13.95 35.52 -10.93
CA SER A 440 -13.44 36.62 -11.77
C SER A 440 -11.91 36.70 -11.81
N SER A 441 -11.38 37.02 -12.97
CA SER A 441 -9.98 37.45 -13.19
C SER A 441 -9.77 38.94 -12.92
N ASN A 442 -10.71 39.58 -12.22
CA ASN A 442 -10.74 41.04 -12.03
C ASN A 442 -9.67 41.50 -11.02
N ASN A 443 -9.18 42.74 -11.15
CA ASN A 443 -8.09 43.27 -10.33
C ASN A 443 -8.46 43.53 -8.85
N LEU A 444 -9.74 43.49 -8.49
CA LEU A 444 -10.20 43.69 -7.12
C LEU A 444 -10.02 42.39 -6.32
N LYS A 445 -8.85 42.28 -5.69
CA LYS A 445 -8.46 41.11 -4.89
C LYS A 445 -9.04 41.12 -3.47
N ILE A 446 -9.71 42.19 -3.06
CA ILE A 446 -10.27 42.35 -1.71
C ILE A 446 -11.72 42.83 -1.84
N ASN A 447 -12.64 42.05 -1.29
CA ASN A 447 -14.07 42.38 -1.26
C ASN A 447 -14.68 42.05 0.10
N TYR A 448 -15.90 42.51 0.36
CA TYR A 448 -16.55 42.26 1.65
C TYR A 448 -18.05 41.95 1.57
N ILE A 449 -18.53 41.27 2.60
CA ILE A 449 -19.96 41.07 2.91
C ILE A 449 -20.26 41.85 4.18
N SER A 450 -21.30 42.69 4.13
CA SER A 450 -21.82 43.39 5.31
C SER A 450 -22.92 42.57 5.96
N THR A 451 -22.93 42.44 7.29
CA THR A 451 -23.90 41.62 8.03
C THR A 451 -24.16 42.16 9.43
N ASP A 452 -25.30 41.82 10.02
CA ASP A 452 -25.58 42.10 11.43
C ASP A 452 -24.96 41.05 12.37
N TRP A 453 -24.59 39.87 11.86
CA TRP A 453 -23.99 38.79 12.65
C TRP A 453 -22.89 38.06 11.87
N SER A 454 -21.66 38.53 12.08
CA SER A 454 -20.43 38.11 11.42
C SER A 454 -20.18 36.60 11.48
N ASP A 455 -20.38 35.97 12.64
CA ASP A 455 -20.09 34.55 12.81
C ASP A 455 -21.05 33.66 12.02
N PHE A 456 -22.34 33.99 11.99
CA PHE A 456 -23.31 33.22 11.22
C PHE A 456 -23.13 33.41 9.71
N THR A 457 -22.81 34.63 9.26
CA THR A 457 -22.40 34.86 7.87
C THR A 457 -21.14 34.06 7.53
N ALA A 458 -20.18 33.94 8.45
CA ALA A 458 -19.00 33.10 8.25
C ALA A 458 -19.35 31.61 8.07
N VAL A 459 -20.30 31.07 8.84
CA VAL A 459 -20.84 29.70 8.62
C VAL A 459 -21.37 29.55 7.20
N LYS A 460 -22.23 30.50 6.75
CA LYS A 460 -22.81 30.45 5.40
C LYS A 460 -21.76 30.57 4.31
N VAL A 461 -20.78 31.46 4.47
CA VAL A 461 -19.67 31.65 3.54
C VAL A 461 -18.83 30.37 3.44
N ILE A 462 -18.50 29.73 4.57
CA ILE A 462 -17.78 28.44 4.58
C ILE A 462 -18.57 27.36 3.83
N ALA A 463 -19.89 27.25 4.08
CA ALA A 463 -20.74 26.28 3.41
C ALA A 463 -20.82 26.56 1.90
N ALA A 464 -20.99 27.83 1.51
CA ALA A 464 -21.05 28.28 0.13
C ALA A 464 -19.74 28.06 -0.65
N ILE A 465 -18.60 28.38 -0.05
CA ILE A 465 -17.28 28.21 -0.69
C ILE A 465 -17.05 26.74 -1.06
N LYS A 466 -17.46 25.80 -0.21
CA LYS A 466 -17.33 24.35 -0.47
C LYS A 466 -18.17 23.86 -1.66
N LEU A 467 -19.16 24.62 -2.11
CA LEU A 467 -19.94 24.32 -3.31
C LEU A 467 -19.22 24.74 -4.60
N SER A 468 -18.13 25.52 -4.49
CA SER A 468 -17.31 25.93 -5.64
C SER A 468 -16.19 24.92 -5.90
N SER A 469 -16.06 24.47 -7.14
CA SER A 469 -15.10 23.42 -7.55
C SER A 469 -13.63 23.75 -7.27
N GLY A 470 -13.28 25.03 -7.10
CA GLY A 470 -11.93 25.47 -6.72
C GLY A 470 -11.65 25.41 -5.21
N PHE A 471 -12.67 25.20 -4.38
CA PHE A 471 -12.57 25.34 -2.93
C PHE A 471 -13.21 24.20 -2.11
N GLU A 472 -13.40 23.03 -2.72
CA GLU A 472 -14.02 21.86 -2.09
C GLU A 472 -13.20 21.33 -0.90
N CYS A 473 -11.87 21.46 -0.95
CA CYS A 473 -10.97 21.00 0.09
C CYS A 473 -10.86 22.03 1.23
N SER A 474 -10.78 21.57 2.48
CA SER A 474 -10.76 22.46 3.65
C SER A 474 -9.53 23.37 3.76
N ASP A 475 -8.45 23.10 3.02
CA ASP A 475 -7.24 23.93 2.95
C ASP A 475 -7.12 24.77 1.67
N SER A 476 -8.15 24.77 0.82
CA SER A 476 -8.21 25.64 -0.36
C SER A 476 -8.43 27.12 -0.02
N TYR A 477 -8.95 27.39 1.19
CA TYR A 477 -9.11 28.71 1.77
C TYR A 477 -8.65 28.72 3.23
N MET A 478 -8.39 29.91 3.75
CA MET A 478 -8.09 30.16 5.15
C MET A 478 -9.18 31.04 5.74
N ILE A 479 -9.51 30.88 7.01
CA ILE A 479 -10.43 31.80 7.71
C ILE A 479 -9.87 32.20 9.07
N ILE A 480 -9.87 33.49 9.36
CA ILE A 480 -9.37 34.05 10.62
C ILE A 480 -10.29 35.10 11.20
N SER A 481 -10.20 35.30 12.52
CA SER A 481 -10.68 36.51 13.16
C SER A 481 -9.73 37.68 12.87
N SER A 482 -10.29 38.86 12.61
CA SER A 482 -9.55 40.11 12.38
C SER A 482 -8.54 40.45 13.49
N LYS A 483 -8.75 39.97 14.72
CA LYS A 483 -7.81 40.14 15.85
C LYS A 483 -6.41 39.58 15.56
N HIS A 484 -6.32 38.49 14.80
CA HIS A 484 -5.05 37.89 14.38
C HIS A 484 -4.37 38.69 13.25
N ALA A 485 -5.15 39.43 12.46
CA ALA A 485 -4.59 40.29 11.42
C ALA A 485 -4.09 41.65 11.94
N GLN A 486 -4.40 42.00 13.20
CA GLN A 486 -4.04 43.28 13.81
C GLN A 486 -2.70 43.24 14.55
N LYS A 487 -2.24 42.06 14.99
CA LYS A 487 -0.92 41.91 15.62
C LYS A 487 0.17 41.76 14.56
N LYS A 488 1.27 42.50 14.72
CA LYS A 488 2.34 42.57 13.72
C LYS A 488 3.06 41.23 13.51
N GLU A 489 3.26 40.46 14.58
CA GLU A 489 3.88 39.13 14.55
C GLU A 489 2.98 38.13 13.81
N ASP A 490 1.71 38.02 14.25
CA ASP A 490 0.69 37.18 13.60
C ASP A 490 0.48 37.54 12.11
N LEU A 491 0.56 38.83 11.74
CA LEU A 491 0.44 39.28 10.35
C LEU A 491 1.64 38.82 9.47
N GLN A 492 2.85 38.74 10.04
CA GLN A 492 4.01 38.21 9.31
C GLN A 492 3.88 36.70 9.09
N ASP A 493 3.41 35.96 10.09
CA ASP A 493 3.13 34.53 9.95
C ASP A 493 2.00 34.27 8.95
N LEU A 494 0.93 35.07 9.02
CA LEU A 494 -0.15 35.06 8.04
C LEU A 494 0.36 35.32 6.63
N LYS A 495 1.27 36.30 6.46
CA LYS A 495 1.89 36.59 5.16
C LYS A 495 2.69 35.40 4.65
N ARG A 496 3.56 34.81 5.48
CA ARG A 496 4.33 33.61 5.10
C ARG A 496 3.42 32.47 4.65
N ILE A 497 2.32 32.24 5.35
CA ILE A 497 1.48 31.06 5.09
C ILE A 497 0.49 31.31 3.96
N PHE A 498 -0.15 32.48 3.96
CA PHE A 498 -1.12 32.79 2.93
C PHE A 498 -0.42 33.13 1.63
N SER A 499 0.65 33.92 1.61
CA SER A 499 1.33 34.29 0.35
C SER A 499 2.12 33.12 -0.25
N ASP A 500 2.78 32.26 0.54
CA ASP A 500 3.57 31.13 0.01
C ASP A 500 2.80 29.81 -0.03
N GLY A 501 1.64 29.73 0.63
CA GLY A 501 0.82 28.52 0.70
C GLY A 501 -0.06 28.26 -0.52
N LYS A 502 -0.70 27.08 -0.55
CA LYS A 502 -1.57 26.63 -1.65
C LYS A 502 -2.99 27.22 -1.62
N SER A 503 -3.39 27.85 -0.52
CA SER A 503 -4.72 28.45 -0.40
C SER A 503 -4.83 29.71 -1.27
N ASN A 504 -5.92 29.84 -2.02
CA ASN A 504 -6.14 30.97 -2.93
C ASN A 504 -7.12 32.01 -2.38
N LEU A 505 -7.75 31.72 -1.23
CA LEU A 505 -8.72 32.61 -0.58
C LEU A 505 -8.41 32.73 0.91
N LEU A 506 -8.44 33.96 1.42
CA LEU A 506 -8.40 34.27 2.86
C LEU A 506 -9.69 34.97 3.24
N VAL A 507 -10.44 34.39 4.16
CA VAL A 507 -11.65 34.96 4.75
C VAL A 507 -11.28 35.58 6.10
N ILE A 508 -11.59 36.85 6.30
CA ILE A 508 -11.33 37.57 7.56
C ILE A 508 -12.65 38.00 8.15
N VAL A 509 -12.94 37.55 9.36
CA VAL A 509 -14.17 37.88 10.07
C VAL A 509 -13.89 39.01 11.06
N CYS A 510 -14.52 40.16 10.82
CA CYS A 510 -14.41 41.34 11.63
C CYS A 510 -15.52 41.32 12.69
N GLU A 511 -15.14 41.02 13.93
CA GLU A 511 -16.06 40.93 15.07
C GLU A 511 -16.50 42.31 15.60
N ASP A 512 -15.74 43.36 15.28
CA ASP A 512 -15.90 44.73 15.78
C ASP A 512 -16.11 45.75 14.65
N HIS A 513 -16.62 46.94 14.97
CA HIS A 513 -16.80 48.06 14.05
C HIS A 513 -15.52 48.85 13.76
N ASN A 514 -14.34 48.25 14.02
CA ASN A 514 -13.07 48.95 13.84
C ASN A 514 -12.83 49.26 12.34
N PRO A 515 -12.29 50.44 12.01
CA PRO A 515 -11.94 50.79 10.64
C PRO A 515 -10.99 49.76 10.01
N ILE A 516 -11.23 49.43 8.75
CA ILE A 516 -10.47 48.41 8.04
C ILE A 516 -9.23 49.03 7.40
N SER A 517 -8.04 48.60 7.83
CA SER A 517 -6.79 48.98 7.19
C SER A 517 -6.55 48.16 5.91
N TYR A 518 -7.09 48.64 4.78
CA TYR A 518 -6.94 47.97 3.48
C TYR A 518 -5.49 47.86 3.01
N ASP A 519 -4.63 48.80 3.36
CA ASP A 519 -3.22 48.82 2.94
C ASP A 519 -2.45 47.63 3.54
N ASN A 520 -2.78 47.22 4.76
CA ASN A 520 -2.20 46.04 5.40
C ASN A 520 -2.54 44.75 4.63
N TYR A 521 -3.78 44.64 4.15
CA TYR A 521 -4.26 43.47 3.40
C TYR A 521 -3.79 43.44 1.95
N THR A 522 -3.64 44.61 1.32
CA THR A 522 -3.21 44.72 -0.09
C THR A 522 -1.81 44.10 -0.29
N ASN A 523 -0.93 44.22 0.71
CA ASN A 523 0.39 43.61 0.71
C ASN A 523 0.39 42.07 0.72
N LEU A 524 -0.70 41.42 1.10
CA LEU A 524 -0.83 39.96 1.12
C LEU A 524 -1.15 39.36 -0.27
N VAL A 525 -1.68 40.19 -1.18
CA VAL A 525 -2.22 39.78 -2.49
C VAL A 525 -1.53 40.45 -3.68
N ALA A 526 -0.52 41.28 -3.44
CA ALA A 526 0.10 42.15 -4.45
C ALA A 526 0.66 41.42 -5.69
N SER A 527 1.12 40.17 -5.57
CA SER A 527 1.82 39.43 -6.63
C SER A 527 1.20 38.09 -7.05
N SER A 528 -0.01 37.75 -6.56
CA SER A 528 -0.60 36.41 -6.73
C SER A 528 -2.08 36.44 -7.16
N GLU A 529 -2.61 35.33 -7.67
CA GLU A 529 -4.06 35.09 -7.93
C GLU A 529 -4.91 34.97 -6.65
N LYS A 530 -4.34 35.30 -5.48
CA LYS A 530 -4.98 35.18 -4.18
C LYS A 530 -6.00 36.29 -3.95
N LYS A 531 -7.07 35.95 -3.24
CA LYS A 531 -8.20 36.84 -2.92
C LYS A 531 -8.46 36.90 -1.42
N ILE A 532 -8.98 38.04 -0.96
CA ILE A 532 -9.39 38.27 0.43
C ILE A 532 -10.87 38.62 0.47
N LEU A 533 -11.63 37.89 1.30
CA LEU A 533 -13.02 38.18 1.60
C LEU A 533 -13.13 38.64 3.04
N LEU A 534 -13.66 39.85 3.25
CA LEU A 534 -13.94 40.38 4.58
C LEU A 534 -15.41 40.15 4.94
N ILE A 535 -15.70 39.73 6.17
CA ILE A 535 -17.06 39.70 6.72
C ILE A 535 -17.12 40.78 7.79
N VAL A 536 -17.91 41.83 7.54
CA VAL A 536 -17.88 43.06 8.32
C VAL A 536 -19.25 43.34 8.92
N LYS A 537 -19.28 43.90 10.13
CA LYS A 537 -20.54 44.33 10.74
C LYS A 537 -21.14 45.51 9.99
N LYS A 538 -22.46 45.55 9.87
CA LYS A 538 -23.18 46.68 9.28
C LYS A 538 -22.82 47.98 9.99
N GLY A 539 -22.58 49.05 9.22
CA GLY A 539 -22.14 50.35 9.74
C GLY A 539 -20.63 50.49 10.00
N THR A 540 -19.82 49.47 9.70
CA THR A 540 -18.35 49.60 9.71
C THR A 540 -17.88 50.52 8.58
N ASP A 541 -16.87 51.36 8.82
CA ASP A 541 -16.29 52.23 7.78
C ASP A 541 -15.50 51.41 6.76
N VAL A 542 -16.04 51.30 5.55
CA VAL A 542 -15.54 50.47 4.45
C VAL A 542 -15.75 51.17 3.11
N ARG A 543 -14.96 50.77 2.11
CA ARG A 543 -15.04 51.32 0.74
C ARG A 543 -16.26 50.73 0.00
N PRO A 544 -17.34 51.48 -0.28
CA PRO A 544 -18.60 50.92 -0.80
C PRO A 544 -18.45 50.12 -2.10
N GLN A 545 -17.47 50.48 -2.94
CA GLN A 545 -17.17 49.79 -4.20
C GLN A 545 -16.66 48.34 -4.04
N LEU A 546 -16.31 47.92 -2.82
CA LEU A 546 -15.82 46.56 -2.54
C LEU A 546 -16.93 45.63 -2.02
N LEU A 547 -18.16 46.14 -1.86
CA LEU A 547 -19.30 45.37 -1.37
C LEU A 547 -19.70 44.28 -2.37
N ILE A 548 -19.75 43.02 -1.93
CA ILE A 548 -20.36 41.91 -2.67
C ILE A 548 -21.87 41.94 -2.45
N SER A 549 -22.28 41.94 -1.17
CA SER A 549 -23.68 41.91 -0.78
C SER A 549 -23.86 42.30 0.68
N GLU A 550 -25.04 42.80 1.00
CA GLU A 550 -25.54 42.79 2.38
C GLU A 550 -26.19 41.44 2.68
N ASP A 551 -25.79 40.82 3.77
CA ASP A 551 -26.32 39.56 4.25
C ASP A 551 -27.34 39.78 5.36
N VAL A 552 -28.61 39.58 5.04
CA VAL A 552 -29.71 39.66 5.99
C VAL A 552 -29.96 38.27 6.56
N ILE A 553 -29.79 38.15 7.87
CA ILE A 553 -29.87 36.86 8.57
C ILE A 553 -31.30 36.60 9.02
N SER A 554 -31.78 35.39 8.77
CA SER A 554 -33.09 34.95 9.23
C SER A 554 -33.06 33.57 9.85
N TYR A 555 -33.97 33.31 10.80
CA TYR A 555 -34.13 32.00 11.44
C TYR A 555 -34.35 30.88 10.42
N GLY A 556 -35.03 31.19 9.30
CA GLY A 556 -35.28 30.26 8.21
C GLY A 556 -34.02 29.62 7.64
N GLN A 557 -32.88 30.32 7.68
CA GLN A 557 -31.58 29.90 7.12
C GLN A 557 -30.83 28.86 7.97
N LEU A 558 -31.27 28.60 9.20
CA LEU A 558 -30.66 27.58 10.06
C LEU A 558 -31.02 26.15 9.61
N SER A 559 -30.12 25.21 9.90
CA SER A 559 -30.40 23.77 9.73
C SER A 559 -31.51 23.32 10.68
N GLY A 560 -32.25 22.26 10.30
CA GLY A 560 -33.33 21.73 11.16
C GLY A 560 -32.85 21.31 12.55
N LYS A 561 -31.63 20.77 12.63
CA LYS A 561 -30.97 20.41 13.89
C LYS A 561 -30.78 21.64 14.78
N TYR A 562 -30.24 22.73 14.24
CA TYR A 562 -29.96 23.93 15.02
C TYR A 562 -31.22 24.72 15.40
N LYS A 563 -32.24 24.71 14.54
CA LYS A 563 -33.58 25.22 14.88
C LYS A 563 -34.10 24.54 16.15
N ASN A 564 -34.01 23.22 16.23
CA ASN A 564 -34.43 22.47 17.43
C ASN A 564 -33.59 22.81 18.66
N VAL A 565 -32.27 22.99 18.51
CA VAL A 565 -31.40 23.40 19.62
C VAL A 565 -31.80 24.78 20.16
N ILE A 566 -32.07 25.75 19.29
CA ILE A 566 -32.50 27.10 19.72
C ILE A 566 -33.87 27.03 20.41
N LEU A 567 -34.83 26.30 19.82
CA LEU A 567 -36.16 26.13 20.42
C LEU A 567 -36.13 25.38 21.76
N SER A 568 -35.11 24.54 22.00
CA SER A 568 -34.91 23.85 23.28
C SER A 568 -34.26 24.71 24.37
N LYS A 569 -33.79 25.93 24.04
CA LYS A 569 -33.21 26.84 25.03
C LYS A 569 -34.31 27.63 25.72
N ASN A 570 -34.42 27.47 27.03
CA ASN A 570 -35.23 28.35 27.86
C ASN A 570 -34.57 29.73 27.94
N VAL A 571 -35.26 30.76 27.44
CA VAL A 571 -34.85 32.16 27.59
C VAL A 571 -35.73 32.77 28.67
N SER A 572 -35.14 33.17 29.79
CA SER A 572 -35.84 33.93 30.82
C SER A 572 -35.69 35.42 30.54
N PHE A 573 -36.80 36.12 30.32
CA PHE A 573 -36.82 37.57 30.27
C PHE A 573 -37.18 38.10 31.67
N GLN A 574 -36.35 38.98 32.22
CA GLN A 574 -36.57 39.65 33.50
C GLN A 574 -36.82 38.72 34.71
N GLY A 575 -36.17 37.55 34.74
CA GLY A 575 -36.23 36.65 35.91
C GLY A 575 -37.56 35.92 36.10
N LYS A 576 -38.45 35.92 35.11
CA LYS A 576 -39.57 34.97 35.06
C LYS A 576 -39.41 34.06 33.85
N GLU A 577 -39.37 32.75 34.12
CA GLU A 577 -39.51 31.73 33.10
C GLU A 577 -40.92 31.85 32.49
N CYS A 578 -41.00 32.11 31.18
CA CYS A 578 -42.25 31.94 30.44
C CYS A 578 -42.34 30.47 29.99
N PRO A 579 -43.46 29.77 30.25
CA PRO A 579 -43.65 28.42 29.74
C PRO A 579 -43.73 28.44 28.22
N SER A 580 -42.98 27.53 27.60
CA SER A 580 -43.03 27.25 26.18
C SER A 580 -44.29 26.45 25.83
N GLU A 581 -45.36 27.14 25.47
CA GLU A 581 -46.44 26.58 24.65
C GLU A 581 -46.81 27.60 23.56
N ILE A 582 -46.53 27.24 22.30
CA ILE A 582 -47.46 27.15 21.15
C ILE A 582 -46.76 26.31 20.07
#